data_AF-A0A8J5X004-F1
#
_entry.id   AF-A0A8J5X004-F1
#
_cell.length_a   1.000
_cell.length_b   1.000
_cell.length_c   1.000
_cell.angle_alpha   90.00
_cell.angle_beta   90.00
_cell.angle_gamma   90.00
#
_symmetry.space_group_name_H-M   'P 1'
#
loop_
_entity.id
_entity.type
_entity.pdbx_description
1 polymer ?
#
loop_
_entity_poly.entity_id
_entity_poly.type
_entity_poly.pdbx_seq_one_letter_code
_entity_poly.pdbx_strand_id
1 'polypeptide(L)'
;MGGADLLVLKASCERCGGASDLYGTGCRHTTLCCSCARTMTRSFERCAVCAAPITSLIREYSVSVDTAAEKTLSIGRFTTGLPPFSDKENAGSGWSLLKEGQQLTGNIRDKDYNKMPWILEDETGQYQYQGQVEGLQSTASTYYLLMLHGKELRAFPVGS
;
A
#
# COMPACT_ATOMS: atom_id res chain seq x y z
N MET A 1 31.29 6.08 11.50
CA MET A 1 30.85 4.75 11.03
C MET A 1 29.89 4.20 12.09
N GLY A 2 28.62 4.61 12.05
CA GLY A 2 27.59 4.09 12.94
C GLY A 2 26.93 2.91 12.25
N GLY A 3 27.24 1.69 12.68
CA GLY A 3 26.47 0.52 12.25
C GLY A 3 25.03 0.76 12.63
N ALA A 4 24.14 0.83 11.64
CA ALA A 4 22.71 0.86 11.90
C ALA A 4 22.39 -0.42 12.65
N ASP A 5 22.08 -0.29 13.94
CA ASP A 5 21.60 -1.38 14.77
C ASP A 5 20.24 -1.80 14.18
N LEU A 6 20.23 -2.81 13.32
CA LEU A 6 19.05 -3.27 12.61
C LEU A 6 18.12 -3.97 13.61
N LEU A 7 16.82 -3.66 13.60
CA LEU A 7 15.87 -4.36 14.46
C LEU A 7 15.75 -5.82 14.02
N VAL A 8 16.31 -6.73 14.81
CA VAL A 8 16.18 -8.17 14.62
C VAL A 8 15.04 -8.71 15.48
N LEU A 9 13.95 -9.12 14.83
CA LEU A 9 12.83 -9.79 15.51
C LEU A 9 13.16 -11.26 15.78
N LYS A 10 12.78 -11.74 16.96
CA LYS A 10 12.79 -13.18 17.26
C LYS A 10 11.72 -13.90 16.44
N ALA A 11 11.85 -15.22 16.32
CA ALA A 11 10.92 -16.06 15.54
C ALA A 11 9.52 -16.17 16.17
N SER A 12 9.36 -15.80 17.44
CA SER A 12 8.10 -15.87 18.17
C SER A 12 7.97 -14.75 19.19
N CYS A 13 6.72 -14.50 19.61
CA CYS A 13 6.40 -13.60 20.69
C CYS A 13 6.89 -14.20 22.01
N GLU A 14 7.63 -13.41 22.78
CA GLU A 14 8.24 -13.86 24.03
C GLU A 14 7.22 -14.14 25.16
N ARG A 15 5.96 -13.72 25.00
CA ARG A 15 4.91 -13.93 26.01
C ARG A 15 4.01 -15.13 25.68
N CYS A 16 3.51 -15.24 24.45
CA CYS A 16 2.56 -16.28 24.06
C CYS A 16 3.13 -17.35 23.13
N GLY A 17 4.36 -17.18 22.62
CA GLY A 17 4.98 -18.12 21.69
C GLY A 17 4.47 -18.05 20.24
N GLY A 18 3.48 -17.20 19.93
CA GLY A 18 2.96 -17.05 18.56
C GLY A 18 4.00 -16.49 17.59
N ALA A 19 3.96 -16.90 16.32
CA ALA A 19 4.93 -16.50 15.28
C ALA A 19 4.39 -15.44 14.29
N SER A 20 3.12 -15.07 14.40
CA SER A 20 2.48 -14.09 13.54
C SER A 20 2.53 -12.68 14.13
N ASP A 21 2.55 -11.70 13.24
CA ASP A 21 2.38 -10.29 13.59
C ASP A 21 3.34 -9.80 14.70
N LEU A 22 4.63 -10.08 14.52
CA LEU A 22 5.69 -9.76 15.49
C LEU A 22 6.24 -8.33 15.32
N TYR A 23 6.61 -7.73 16.45
CA TYR A 23 7.15 -6.38 16.57
C TYR A 23 8.24 -6.32 17.63
N GLY A 24 9.19 -5.40 17.46
CA GLY A 24 10.10 -5.01 18.52
C GLY A 24 9.45 -3.97 19.42
N THR A 25 9.80 -3.94 20.70
CA THR A 25 9.43 -2.82 21.58
C THR A 25 10.30 -1.59 21.30
N GLY A 26 9.90 -0.41 21.78
CA GLY A 26 10.70 0.82 21.65
C GLY A 26 12.15 0.69 22.15
N CYS A 27 12.38 -0.12 23.19
CA CYS A 27 13.71 -0.42 23.72
C CYS A 27 14.45 -1.55 22.98
N ARG A 28 13.84 -2.16 21.96
CA ARG A 28 14.37 -3.22 21.08
C ARG A 28 14.79 -4.54 21.76
N HIS A 29 14.72 -4.64 23.09
CA HIS A 29 15.08 -5.85 23.84
C HIS A 29 14.08 -7.00 23.73
N THR A 30 12.84 -6.74 23.32
CA THR A 30 11.75 -7.72 23.38
C THR A 30 10.98 -7.76 22.06
N THR A 31 10.69 -8.97 21.58
CA THR A 31 9.78 -9.24 20.46
C THR A 31 8.40 -9.67 20.97
N LEU A 32 7.35 -8.96 20.55
CA LEU A 32 5.97 -9.19 20.97
C LEU A 32 5.02 -9.20 19.77
N CYS A 33 3.93 -9.97 19.85
CA CYS A 33 2.81 -9.78 18.95
C CYS A 33 1.93 -8.59 19.40
N CYS A 34 1.13 -8.04 18.49
CA CYS A 34 0.29 -6.88 18.76
C CYS A 34 -0.65 -7.08 19.97
N SER A 35 -1.22 -8.27 20.15
CA SER A 35 -2.13 -8.58 21.27
C SER A 35 -1.43 -8.63 22.62
N CYS A 36 -0.26 -9.28 22.71
CA CYS A 36 0.54 -9.32 23.93
C CYS A 36 1.05 -7.94 24.31
N ALA A 37 1.53 -7.15 23.35
CA ALA A 37 1.96 -5.79 23.60
C ALA A 37 0.83 -4.91 24.15
N ARG A 38 -0.38 -4.95 23.56
CA ARG A 38 -1.56 -4.24 24.08
C ARG A 38 -1.88 -4.64 25.52
N THR A 39 -1.77 -5.94 25.82
CA THR A 39 -2.00 -6.45 27.19
C THR A 39 -0.99 -5.85 28.16
N MET A 40 0.30 -5.88 27.80
CA MET A 40 1.39 -5.32 28.62
C MET A 40 1.24 -3.82 28.87
N THR A 41 0.86 -3.07 27.84
CA THR A 41 0.64 -1.63 27.98
C THR A 41 -0.51 -1.33 28.94
N ARG A 42 -1.60 -2.12 28.91
CA ARG A 42 -2.75 -1.96 29.82
C ARG A 42 -2.43 -2.34 31.27
N SER A 43 -1.56 -3.34 31.47
CA SER A 43 -1.10 -3.76 32.80
C SER A 43 0.09 -2.95 33.31
N PHE A 44 0.54 -1.92 32.57
CA PHE A 44 1.72 -1.11 32.86
C PHE A 44 3.00 -1.97 33.07
N GLU A 45 3.05 -3.11 32.39
CA GLU A 45 4.22 -3.99 32.40
C GLU A 45 5.41 -3.30 31.71
N ARG A 46 6.61 -3.65 32.18
CA ARG A 46 7.88 -3.08 31.74
C ARG A 46 8.72 -4.14 31.05
N CYS A 47 9.65 -3.70 30.20
CA CYS A 47 10.66 -4.57 29.62
C CYS A 47 11.46 -5.27 30.73
N ALA A 48 11.56 -6.61 30.67
CA ALA A 48 12.29 -7.39 31.67
C ALA A 48 13.80 -7.12 31.70
N VAL A 49 14.36 -6.58 30.60
CA VAL A 49 15.81 -6.33 30.47
C VAL A 49 16.20 -4.95 31.02
N CYS A 50 15.48 -3.89 30.62
CA CYS A 50 15.86 -2.51 30.94
C CYS A 50 14.81 -1.74 31.77
N ALA A 51 13.73 -2.39 32.20
CA ALA A 51 12.62 -1.78 32.93
C ALA A 51 11.92 -0.60 32.22
N ALA A 52 12.20 -0.37 30.93
CA ALA A 52 11.52 0.64 30.13
C ALA A 52 10.03 0.27 29.96
N PRO A 53 9.10 1.25 30.05
CA PRO A 53 7.69 1.00 29.78
C PRO A 53 7.46 0.66 28.30
N ILE A 54 6.55 -0.28 28.03
CA ILE A 54 6.19 -0.67 26.66
C ILE A 54 5.11 0.30 26.15
N THR A 55 5.56 1.40 25.54
CA THR A 55 4.69 2.45 24.99
C THR A 55 4.62 2.46 23.47
N SER A 56 5.55 1.78 22.80
CA SER A 56 5.61 1.69 21.34
C SER A 56 6.05 0.32 20.85
N LEU A 57 5.54 -0.02 19.67
CA LEU A 57 5.97 -1.14 18.86
C LEU A 57 6.62 -0.62 17.59
N ILE A 58 7.69 -1.28 17.19
CA ILE A 58 8.49 -0.94 16.01
C ILE A 58 8.53 -2.17 15.12
N ARG A 59 8.37 -1.96 13.83
CA ARG A 59 8.75 -2.93 12.80
C ARG A 59 9.53 -2.19 11.72
N GLU A 60 10.67 -2.75 11.35
CA GLU A 60 11.52 -2.23 10.28
C GLU A 60 11.32 -3.07 9.02
N TYR A 61 11.27 -2.39 7.88
CA TYR A 61 11.13 -3.02 6.57
C TYR A 61 12.22 -2.50 5.66
N SER A 62 12.86 -3.41 4.92
CA SER A 62 13.65 -3.03 3.75
C SER A 62 12.70 -2.53 2.67
N VAL A 63 13.00 -1.33 2.14
CA VAL A 63 12.24 -0.74 1.03
C VAL A 63 13.14 -0.74 -0.21
N SER A 64 12.68 -1.37 -1.29
CA SER A 64 13.35 -1.35 -2.58
C SER A 64 12.47 -0.67 -3.63
N VAL A 65 13.09 0.13 -4.51
CA VAL A 65 12.39 0.75 -5.63
C VAL A 65 12.38 -0.25 -6.78
N ASP A 66 11.18 -0.61 -7.24
CA ASP A 66 11.03 -1.48 -8.39
C ASP A 66 10.94 -0.62 -9.66
N THR A 67 12.05 -0.51 -10.38
CA THR A 67 12.14 0.22 -11.66
C THR A 67 11.86 -0.68 -12.87
N ALA A 68 11.64 -1.99 -12.66
CA ALA A 68 11.45 -2.98 -13.71
C ALA A 68 9.98 -3.26 -14.02
N ALA A 69 9.05 -2.52 -13.41
CA ALA A 69 7.63 -2.71 -13.64
C ALA A 69 7.27 -2.40 -15.11
N GLU A 70 6.95 -3.46 -15.87
CA GLU A 70 6.45 -3.37 -17.25
C GLU A 70 5.09 -2.67 -17.34
N LYS A 71 4.36 -2.57 -16.22
CA LYS A 71 3.03 -1.96 -16.13
C LYS A 71 3.12 -0.58 -15.49
N THR A 72 2.63 0.43 -16.20
CA THR A 72 2.41 1.77 -15.67
C THR A 72 1.31 1.74 -14.61
N LEU A 73 1.63 2.18 -13.39
CA LEU A 73 0.64 2.32 -12.32
C LEU A 73 0.06 3.74 -12.33
N SER A 74 -1.24 3.85 -12.13
CA SER A 74 -1.97 5.13 -12.06
C SER A 74 -2.87 5.14 -10.81
N ILE A 75 -3.16 6.33 -10.30
CA ILE A 75 -4.04 6.52 -9.13
C ILE A 75 -5.38 7.11 -9.60
N GLY A 76 -6.47 6.41 -9.31
CA GLY A 76 -7.83 6.94 -9.46
C GLY A 76 -8.32 7.56 -8.15
N ARG A 77 -8.87 8.77 -8.21
CA ARG A 77 -9.50 9.46 -7.07
C ARG A 77 -11.01 9.51 -7.24
N PHE A 78 -11.75 9.06 -6.23
CA PHE A 78 -13.21 9.08 -6.21
C PHE A 78 -13.72 10.03 -5.12
N THR A 79 -14.45 11.07 -5.52
CA THR A 79 -14.97 12.10 -4.59
C THR A 79 -16.36 11.77 -4.05
N THR A 80 -17.12 10.91 -4.74
CA THR A 80 -18.51 10.54 -4.40
C THR A 80 -18.63 9.20 -3.65
N GLY A 81 -17.51 8.60 -3.27
CA GLY A 81 -17.43 7.27 -2.66
C GLY A 81 -16.74 6.25 -3.56
N LEU A 82 -16.29 5.14 -2.98
CA LEU A 82 -15.62 4.08 -3.74
C LEU A 82 -16.63 3.31 -4.60
N PRO A 83 -16.25 2.89 -5.81
CA PRO A 83 -17.03 1.93 -6.58
C PRO A 83 -17.25 0.65 -5.76
N PRO A 84 -18.37 -0.06 -5.96
CA PRO A 84 -18.68 -1.31 -5.26
C PRO A 84 -17.83 -2.46 -5.80
N PHE A 85 -16.51 -2.38 -5.63
CA PHE A 85 -15.59 -3.45 -5.97
C PHE A 85 -15.92 -4.69 -5.16
N SER A 86 -15.95 -5.87 -5.79
CA SER A 86 -16.20 -7.12 -5.09
C SER A 86 -14.98 -7.52 -4.26
N ASP A 87 -15.18 -7.81 -2.98
CA ASP A 87 -14.12 -8.33 -2.08
C ASP A 87 -13.67 -9.78 -2.41
N LYS A 88 -14.32 -10.44 -3.39
CA LYS A 88 -13.99 -11.80 -3.79
C LYS A 88 -12.93 -11.80 -4.89
N GLU A 89 -11.74 -12.29 -4.54
CA GLU A 89 -10.55 -12.45 -5.40
C GLU A 89 -10.78 -13.23 -6.72
N ASN A 90 -11.94 -13.86 -6.91
CA ASN A 90 -12.30 -14.67 -8.08
C ASN A 90 -13.74 -14.50 -8.57
N ALA A 91 -14.49 -13.49 -8.10
CA ALA A 91 -15.67 -13.06 -8.81
C ALA A 91 -15.17 -12.17 -9.94
N GLY A 92 -15.44 -12.51 -11.21
CA GLY A 92 -15.04 -11.69 -12.36
C GLY A 92 -15.46 -10.25 -12.08
N SER A 93 -14.50 -9.43 -11.65
CA SER A 93 -14.74 -8.05 -11.32
C SER A 93 -14.70 -7.35 -12.65
N GLY A 94 -15.86 -7.38 -13.30
CA GLY A 94 -16.11 -6.91 -14.66
C GLY A 94 -15.97 -5.41 -14.80
N TRP A 95 -14.86 -4.84 -14.34
CA TRP A 95 -14.58 -3.43 -14.45
C TRP A 95 -13.69 -3.24 -15.65
N SER A 96 -14.13 -2.38 -16.56
CA SER A 96 -13.35 -1.98 -17.72
C SER A 96 -12.90 -0.54 -17.54
N LEU A 97 -11.61 -0.29 -17.78
CA LEU A 97 -11.04 1.04 -17.84
C LEU A 97 -10.72 1.37 -19.30
N LEU A 98 -11.50 2.28 -19.88
CA LEU A 98 -11.46 2.62 -21.29
C LEU A 98 -11.22 4.12 -21.44
N LYS A 99 -10.65 4.56 -22.57
CA LYS A 99 -10.70 5.99 -22.92
C LYS A 99 -11.97 6.26 -23.72
N GLU A 100 -12.65 7.34 -23.40
CA GLU A 100 -13.82 7.79 -24.16
C GLU A 100 -13.43 7.92 -25.65
N GLY A 101 -14.04 7.13 -26.55
CA GLY A 101 -13.74 7.13 -27.99
C GLY A 101 -12.93 5.96 -28.53
N GLN A 102 -12.57 4.95 -27.72
CA GLN A 102 -11.87 3.74 -28.18
C GLN A 102 -12.65 2.91 -29.25
N GLN A 103 -13.95 3.18 -29.43
CA GLN A 103 -14.79 2.60 -30.49
C GLN A 103 -14.89 3.44 -31.78
N LEU A 104 -14.29 4.64 -31.85
CA LEU A 104 -14.37 5.48 -33.05
C LEU A 104 -13.29 5.11 -34.07
N THR A 105 -13.71 4.40 -35.10
CA THR A 105 -12.94 4.15 -36.33
C THR A 105 -12.70 5.49 -37.04
N GLY A 106 -11.55 6.12 -36.82
CA GLY A 106 -11.13 7.24 -37.66
C GLY A 106 -10.08 8.17 -37.04
N ASN A 107 -8.84 8.08 -37.52
CA ASN A 107 -7.81 9.12 -37.56
C ASN A 107 -7.75 10.13 -36.39
N ILE A 108 -7.87 9.68 -35.14
CA ILE A 108 -7.52 10.50 -33.97
C ILE A 108 -5.99 10.54 -33.90
N ARG A 109 -5.40 11.72 -34.04
CA ARG A 109 -3.95 11.92 -33.85
C ARG A 109 -3.60 11.58 -32.39
N ASP A 110 -2.50 10.86 -32.16
CA ASP A 110 -2.02 10.44 -30.81
C ASP A 110 -2.08 11.53 -29.72
N LYS A 111 -1.90 12.80 -30.11
CA LYS A 111 -1.95 13.95 -29.19
C LYS A 111 -3.32 14.19 -28.56
N ASP A 112 -4.41 13.83 -29.24
CA ASP A 112 -5.78 14.05 -28.75
C ASP A 112 -6.24 12.86 -27.90
N TYR A 113 -5.72 11.66 -28.17
CA TYR A 113 -5.99 10.45 -27.39
C TYR A 113 -5.47 10.53 -25.95
N ASN A 114 -4.34 11.20 -25.71
CA ASN A 114 -3.81 11.40 -24.35
C ASN A 114 -4.62 12.37 -23.49
N LYS A 115 -5.52 13.16 -24.10
CA LYS A 115 -6.37 14.11 -23.39
C LYS A 115 -7.78 13.58 -23.11
N MET A 116 -8.13 12.42 -23.69
CA MET A 116 -9.44 11.82 -23.49
C MET A 116 -9.58 11.33 -22.05
N PRO A 117 -10.75 11.57 -21.42
CA PRO A 117 -11.00 11.12 -20.07
C PRO A 117 -11.05 9.59 -20.02
N TRP A 118 -10.64 9.05 -18.89
CA TRP A 118 -10.80 7.63 -18.59
C TRP A 118 -12.22 7.38 -18.12
N ILE A 119 -12.82 6.30 -18.57
CA ILE A 119 -14.11 5.81 -18.14
C ILE A 119 -13.86 4.48 -17.45
N LEU A 120 -14.22 4.42 -16.17
CA LEU A 120 -14.31 3.18 -15.42
C LEU A 120 -15.78 2.78 -15.37
N GLU A 121 -16.10 1.62 -15.94
CA GLU A 121 -17.47 1.10 -15.98
C GLU A 121 -17.50 -0.36 -15.56
N ASP A 122 -18.61 -0.77 -14.95
CA ASP A 122 -18.88 -2.17 -14.65
C ASP A 122 -19.52 -2.88 -15.85
N GLU A 123 -19.43 -4.20 -15.90
CA GLU A 123 -19.96 -5.06 -16.97
C GLU A 123 -21.47 -4.89 -17.16
N THR A 124 -22.19 -4.47 -16.12
CA THR A 124 -23.64 -4.25 -16.19
C THR A 124 -24.01 -2.85 -16.70
N GLY A 125 -23.04 -1.93 -16.78
CA GLY A 125 -23.25 -0.51 -17.12
C GLY A 125 -24.03 0.28 -16.06
N GLN A 126 -24.25 -0.27 -14.88
CA GLN A 126 -24.95 0.42 -13.78
C GLN A 126 -24.09 1.47 -13.10
N TYR A 127 -22.78 1.27 -13.08
CA TYR A 127 -21.82 2.16 -12.45
C TYR A 127 -20.81 2.64 -13.47
N GLN A 128 -20.82 3.95 -13.72
CA GLN A 128 -19.88 4.59 -14.62
C GLN A 128 -19.23 5.79 -13.94
N TYR A 129 -17.90 5.87 -14.02
CA TYR A 129 -17.10 6.95 -13.46
C TYR A 129 -16.21 7.51 -14.55
N GLN A 130 -16.37 8.81 -14.84
CA GLN A 130 -15.52 9.53 -15.77
C GLN A 130 -14.41 10.23 -14.98
N GLY A 131 -13.18 9.79 -15.20
CA GLY A 131 -11.95 10.37 -14.66
C GLY A 131 -11.35 11.36 -15.65
N GLN A 132 -11.13 12.59 -15.21
CA GLN A 132 -10.28 13.53 -15.92
C GLN A 132 -8.84 13.36 -15.43
N VAL A 133 -7.88 13.34 -16.35
CA VAL A 133 -6.45 13.35 -15.99
C VAL A 133 -6.15 14.68 -15.28
N GLU A 134 -5.75 14.61 -14.01
CA GLU A 134 -5.22 15.78 -13.30
C GLU A 134 -3.91 16.19 -14.00
N GLY A 135 -3.94 17.30 -14.74
CA GLY A 135 -2.84 17.73 -15.60
C GLY A 135 -1.56 18.03 -14.81
N LEU A 136 -0.43 17.58 -15.37
CA LEU A 136 0.96 17.77 -14.91
C LEU A 136 1.12 17.56 -13.41
N GLN A 137 1.61 16.38 -13.02
CA GLN A 137 2.23 16.21 -11.71
C GLN A 137 3.14 17.40 -11.45
N SER A 138 2.85 18.14 -10.37
CA SER A 138 3.68 19.26 -9.95
C SER A 138 5.13 18.79 -9.94
N THR A 139 6.02 19.52 -10.61
CA THR A 139 7.45 19.19 -10.72
C THR A 139 8.18 19.08 -9.37
N ALA A 140 7.47 19.35 -8.27
CA ALA A 140 7.96 19.33 -6.90
C ALA A 140 7.82 17.98 -6.18
N SER A 141 7.05 17.00 -6.67
CA SER A 141 6.82 15.73 -5.94
C SER A 141 6.49 14.54 -6.83
N THR A 142 7.14 13.41 -6.58
CA THR A 142 6.87 12.11 -7.24
C THR A 142 6.15 11.16 -6.28
N TYR A 143 5.08 10.53 -6.73
CA TYR A 143 4.30 9.58 -5.95
C TYR A 143 4.80 8.14 -6.15
N TYR A 144 4.79 7.36 -5.06
CA TYR A 144 5.12 5.93 -5.05
C TYR A 144 4.00 5.14 -4.37
N LEU A 145 3.69 3.96 -4.90
CA LEU A 145 2.86 2.95 -4.24
C LEU A 145 3.76 2.00 -3.47
N LEU A 146 3.51 1.85 -2.17
CA LEU A 146 4.22 0.89 -1.32
C LEU A 146 3.38 -0.38 -1.19
N MET A 147 3.89 -1.50 -1.71
CA MET A 147 3.24 -2.80 -1.60
C MET A 147 4.11 -3.77 -0.79
N LEU A 148 3.50 -4.48 0.15
CA LEU A 148 4.17 -5.51 0.93
C LEU A 148 4.30 -6.79 0.09
N HIS A 149 5.53 -7.19 -0.21
CA HIS A 149 5.85 -8.41 -0.93
C HIS A 149 6.59 -9.38 0.00
N GLY A 150 5.85 -10.29 0.65
CA GLY A 150 6.38 -11.16 1.68
C GLY A 150 6.79 -10.37 2.93
N LYS A 151 8.10 -10.17 3.13
CA LYS A 151 8.67 -9.43 4.28
C LYS A 151 9.27 -8.08 3.90
N GLU A 152 9.25 -7.72 2.63
CA GLU A 152 9.87 -6.49 2.10
C GLU A 152 8.79 -5.56 1.54
N LEU A 153 9.04 -4.26 1.59
CA LEU A 153 8.21 -3.27 0.92
C LEU A 153 8.83 -2.94 -0.43
N ARG A 154 8.03 -2.99 -1.48
CA ARG A 154 8.42 -2.49 -2.81
C ARG A 154 7.73 -1.17 -3.09
N ALA A 155 8.52 -0.20 -3.53
CA ALA A 155 8.05 1.10 -3.96
C ALA A 155 7.97 1.14 -5.49
N PHE A 156 6.77 1.37 -6.01
CA PHE A 156 6.52 1.46 -7.44
C PHE A 156 6.21 2.91 -7.81
N PRO A 157 6.93 3.51 -8.77
CA PRO A 157 6.63 4.86 -9.21
C PRO A 157 5.25 4.91 -9.86
N VAL A 158 4.46 5.92 -9.51
CA VAL A 158 3.14 6.14 -10.10
C VAL A 158 3.28 7.09 -11.28
N GLY A 159 2.88 6.63 -12.45
CA GLY A 159 2.83 7.43 -13.66
C GLY A 159 1.69 8.45 -13.65
N SER A 160 1.88 9.53 -14.40
CA SER A 160 0.87 10.54 -14.71
C SER A 160 -0.06 10.10 -15.83
#